data_AF-A0A1Y3CX77-F1
#
_entry.id   AF-A0A1Y3CX77-F1
#
_cell.length_a   1.000
_cell.length_b   1.000
_cell.length_c   1.000
_cell.angle_alpha   90.00
_cell.angle_beta   90.00
_cell.angle_gamma   90.00
#
_symmetry.space_group_name_H-M   'P 1'
#
loop_
_entity.id
_entity.type
_entity.pdbx_description
1 polymer ?
#
loop_
_entity_poly.entity_id
_entity_poly.type
_entity_poly.pdbx_seq_one_letter_code
_entity_poly.pdbx_strand_id
1 'polypeptide(L)'
;MTQTITLYVDGACRGNPGLGGWGAYIITESEKHKIYGGEAETTNNRMELTAAIEGIKFCPQDAKLIIWTDSKYVKQGITEWIHGWKKKNWKDVKNPDLWKLLDATCQGREIEWNWIKGHAGHPGNEMADQLANQGADQTLKTMKNPLASAGTGPEQADTLDKKKAEKDWLLDDPFGFDLMEAELQDESEVLDSAALENQALDNKALENAEQENHQAESLQHQAEIPEPVLESATPASAKPLHPHIVITPRTKEVHGPRQLILDTETTGFYFQDTDRIIEVGAIEMVNRKLTGSSIHIYINPQKPVGESENIHGISDEFLKDKPLYADIADVLFDYLKGAEIIAHNATFDMNFLDMEFKRAGFVALSEVCAVTDTLAMAKSKHPGQKNSLDALVRRYEIPQRDRTFHGALLDAEILSDVYLAMTGGQVSFDMDTLTEAEQQQGQTARSTVQIDLPVILPSAEELHAHENWVKQFEEKHGTACLFTK
;
A
#
# COMPACT_ATOMS: atom_id res chain seq x y z
N MET A 1 47.55 -12.66 18.05
CA MET A 1 46.39 -11.84 18.39
C MET A 1 45.37 -12.10 17.31
N THR A 2 44.14 -12.45 17.65
CA THR A 2 43.06 -12.61 16.67
C THR A 2 42.80 -11.25 16.04
N GLN A 3 43.00 -11.14 14.73
CA GLN A 3 42.77 -9.90 13.99
C GLN A 3 41.29 -9.53 14.08
N THR A 4 40.99 -8.29 14.42
CA THR A 4 39.61 -7.79 14.40
C THR A 4 39.37 -7.07 13.08
N ILE A 5 38.35 -7.50 12.33
CA ILE A 5 38.00 -6.95 11.02
C ILE A 5 36.62 -6.33 11.12
N THR A 6 36.48 -5.09 10.66
CA THR A 6 35.19 -4.40 10.62
C THR A 6 34.63 -4.43 9.20
N LEU A 7 33.39 -4.84 9.04
CA LEU A 7 32.70 -4.91 7.77
C LEU A 7 31.48 -3.99 7.80
N TYR A 8 31.23 -3.30 6.70
CA TYR A 8 29.97 -2.64 6.40
C TYR A 8 29.38 -3.33 5.18
N VAL A 9 28.12 -3.77 5.28
CA VAL A 9 27.45 -4.54 4.23
C VAL A 9 26.09 -3.94 3.94
N ASP A 10 25.72 -3.90 2.67
CA ASP A 10 24.50 -3.27 2.17
C ASP A 10 24.05 -3.90 0.84
N GLY A 11 22.75 -3.88 0.59
CA GLY A 11 22.09 -4.38 -0.62
C GLY A 11 21.18 -3.33 -1.23
N ALA A 12 21.20 -3.22 -2.56
CA ALA A 12 20.35 -2.31 -3.30
C ALA A 12 19.62 -3.04 -4.43
N CYS A 13 18.38 -2.64 -4.71
CA CYS A 13 17.57 -3.21 -5.80
C CYS A 13 16.77 -2.13 -6.52
N ARG A 14 16.90 -2.05 -7.85
CA ARG A 14 16.21 -1.09 -8.73
C ARG A 14 14.99 -1.77 -9.36
N GLY A 15 13.84 -1.60 -8.72
CA GLY A 15 12.66 -2.43 -8.93
C GLY A 15 12.82 -3.71 -8.10
N ASN A 16 11.87 -4.02 -7.22
CA ASN A 16 11.97 -5.13 -6.28
C ASN A 16 10.75 -6.06 -6.49
N PRO A 17 10.89 -7.22 -7.16
CA PRO A 17 12.12 -7.77 -7.75
C PRO A 17 12.61 -7.01 -9.00
N GLY A 18 13.90 -7.12 -9.28
CA GLY A 18 14.55 -6.47 -10.42
C GLY A 18 16.08 -6.42 -10.30
N LEU A 19 16.70 -5.43 -10.95
CA LEU A 19 18.16 -5.31 -11.01
C LEU A 19 18.74 -4.96 -9.65
N GLY A 20 19.48 -5.89 -9.04
CA GLY A 20 20.09 -5.70 -7.73
C GLY A 20 21.60 -5.70 -7.73
N GLY A 21 22.17 -5.10 -6.69
CA GLY A 21 23.58 -5.11 -6.38
C GLY A 21 23.82 -5.23 -4.88
N TRP A 22 24.95 -5.81 -4.53
CA TRP A 22 25.39 -5.98 -3.14
C TRP A 22 26.79 -5.38 -2.98
N GLY A 23 27.08 -4.84 -1.80
CA GLY A 23 28.34 -4.18 -1.49
C GLY A 23 28.85 -4.56 -0.10
N ALA A 24 30.15 -4.83 0.01
CA ALA A 24 30.81 -4.98 1.30
C ALA A 24 32.11 -4.18 1.35
N TYR A 25 32.23 -3.35 2.38
CA TYR A 25 33.41 -2.57 2.69
C TYR A 25 34.09 -3.13 3.94
N ILE A 26 35.29 -3.68 3.73
CA ILE A 26 36.01 -4.50 4.71
C ILE A 26 37.25 -3.73 5.15
N ILE A 27 37.37 -3.49 6.45
CA ILE A 27 38.45 -2.71 7.06
C ILE A 27 39.26 -3.65 7.96
N THR A 28 40.49 -3.89 7.56
CA THR A 28 41.51 -4.58 8.36
C THR A 28 42.44 -3.55 9.00
N GLU A 29 43.33 -3.99 9.89
CA GLU A 29 44.33 -3.11 10.51
C GLU A 29 45.29 -2.45 9.50
N SER A 30 45.54 -3.10 8.36
CA SER A 30 46.50 -2.65 7.34
C SER A 30 45.86 -2.09 6.08
N GLU A 31 44.69 -2.61 5.68
CA GLU A 31 44.09 -2.38 4.36
C GLU A 31 42.56 -2.25 4.41
N LYS A 32 42.03 -1.60 3.37
CA LYS A 32 40.59 -1.43 3.13
C LYS A 32 40.24 -2.11 1.82
N HIS A 33 39.33 -3.07 1.85
CA HIS A 33 38.86 -3.79 0.68
C HIS A 33 37.43 -3.38 0.35
N LYS A 34 37.14 -3.25 -0.94
CA LYS A 34 35.83 -2.93 -1.48
C LYS A 34 35.44 -4.04 -2.43
N ILE A 35 34.42 -4.81 -2.06
CA ILE A 35 33.90 -5.89 -2.89
C ILE A 35 32.42 -5.61 -3.18
N TYR A 36 31.99 -5.96 -4.37
CA TYR A 36 30.63 -5.73 -4.83
C TYR A 36 30.29 -6.67 -5.99
N GLY A 37 29.01 -6.86 -6.21
CA GLY A 37 28.47 -7.66 -7.30
C GLY A 37 26.99 -7.37 -7.51
N GLY A 38 26.33 -8.07 -8.42
CA GLY A 38 24.91 -7.87 -8.64
C GLY A 38 24.26 -8.98 -9.46
N GLU A 39 22.93 -8.93 -9.49
CA GLU A 39 22.07 -9.91 -10.15
C GLU A 39 20.99 -9.20 -10.96
N ALA A 40 20.57 -9.83 -12.07
CA ALA A 40 19.59 -9.28 -13.01
C ALA A 40 18.22 -9.09 -12.42
N GLU A 41 17.81 -10.11 -11.67
CA GLU A 41 16.45 -10.33 -11.23
C GLU A 41 16.55 -10.90 -9.83
N THR A 42 16.51 -10.01 -8.85
CA THR A 42 16.70 -10.32 -7.44
C THR A 42 15.87 -9.36 -6.59
N THR A 43 15.92 -9.50 -5.28
CA THR A 43 15.22 -8.60 -4.35
C THR A 43 16.20 -7.88 -3.45
N ASN A 44 15.77 -6.79 -2.82
CA ASN A 44 16.62 -6.07 -1.88
C ASN A 44 17.13 -7.00 -0.76
N ASN A 45 16.22 -7.73 -0.14
CA ASN A 45 16.53 -8.70 0.92
C ASN A 45 17.54 -9.78 0.50
N ARG A 46 17.54 -10.20 -0.77
CA ARG A 46 18.53 -11.15 -1.28
C ARG A 46 19.90 -10.50 -1.44
N MET A 47 19.96 -9.25 -1.89
CA MET A 47 21.22 -8.52 -2.03
C MET A 47 21.85 -8.21 -0.67
N GLU A 48 21.04 -7.83 0.32
CA GLU A 48 21.46 -7.63 1.70
C GLU A 48 22.11 -8.89 2.30
N LEU A 49 21.44 -10.04 2.16
CA LEU A 49 21.98 -11.32 2.61
C LEU A 49 23.26 -11.70 1.86
N THR A 50 23.30 -11.45 0.55
CA THR A 50 24.46 -11.76 -0.28
C THR A 50 25.66 -10.89 0.11
N ALA A 51 25.45 -9.61 0.39
CA ALA A 51 26.49 -8.70 0.88
C ALA A 51 27.14 -9.23 2.17
N ALA A 52 26.31 -9.64 3.12
CA ALA A 52 26.78 -10.23 4.38
C ALA A 52 27.56 -11.53 4.15
N ILE A 53 27.04 -12.45 3.32
CA ILE A 53 27.67 -13.74 3.02
C ILE A 53 29.04 -13.53 2.36
N GLU A 54 29.11 -12.73 1.30
CA GLU A 54 30.34 -12.51 0.55
C GLU A 54 31.37 -11.72 1.37
N GLY A 55 30.92 -10.76 2.18
CA GLY A 55 31.77 -10.06 3.15
C GLY A 55 32.42 -11.01 4.16
N ILE A 56 31.64 -11.91 4.76
CA ILE A 56 32.15 -12.89 5.73
C ILE A 56 33.11 -13.87 5.04
N LYS A 57 32.77 -14.39 3.85
CA LYS A 57 33.62 -15.32 3.10
C LYS A 57 34.98 -14.74 2.73
N PHE A 58 35.04 -13.43 2.44
CA PHE A 58 36.30 -12.75 2.14
C PHE A 58 37.26 -12.73 3.34
N CYS A 59 36.72 -12.73 4.56
CA CYS A 59 37.53 -12.63 5.77
C CYS A 59 38.11 -13.99 6.22
N PRO A 60 39.33 -14.00 6.79
CA PRO A 60 39.93 -15.21 7.39
C PRO A 60 39.02 -15.86 8.44
N GLN A 61 39.07 -17.19 8.54
CA GLN A 61 38.19 -17.98 9.43
C GLN A 61 38.48 -17.73 10.93
N ASP A 62 39.69 -17.34 11.28
CA ASP A 62 40.17 -17.11 12.64
C ASP A 62 40.05 -15.64 13.10
N ALA A 63 39.60 -14.74 12.21
CA ALA A 63 39.40 -13.33 12.55
C ALA A 63 38.11 -13.12 13.35
N LYS A 64 38.15 -12.15 14.27
CA LYS A 64 36.95 -11.63 14.92
C LYS A 64 36.30 -10.61 13.99
N LEU A 65 35.02 -10.79 13.68
CA LEU A 65 34.31 -9.92 12.74
C LEU A 65 33.34 -9.00 13.49
N ILE A 66 33.37 -7.71 13.15
CA ILE A 66 32.37 -6.73 13.56
C ILE A 66 31.64 -6.29 12.31
N ILE A 67 30.39 -6.71 12.16
CA ILE A 67 29.58 -6.47 10.96
C ILE A 67 28.56 -5.38 11.27
N TRP A 68 28.54 -4.36 10.42
CA TRP A 68 27.57 -3.28 10.42
C TRP A 68 26.67 -3.41 9.20
N THR A 69 25.36 -3.40 9.44
CA THR A 69 24.32 -3.42 8.41
C THR A 69 23.21 -2.46 8.82
N ASP A 70 22.55 -1.83 7.86
CA ASP A 70 21.33 -1.06 8.07
C ASP A 70 20.05 -1.86 7.83
N SER A 71 20.18 -3.09 7.33
CA SER A 71 19.08 -4.04 7.23
C SER A 71 18.72 -4.63 8.60
N LYS A 72 17.57 -4.19 9.13
CA LYS A 72 16.95 -4.83 10.31
C LYS A 72 16.65 -6.31 10.02
N TYR A 73 16.28 -6.64 8.78
CA TYR A 73 16.02 -8.02 8.33
C TYR A 73 17.24 -8.93 8.52
N VAL A 74 18.43 -8.49 8.08
CA VAL A 74 19.66 -9.28 8.26
C VAL A 74 20.02 -9.38 9.74
N LYS A 75 20.04 -8.25 10.47
CA LYS A 75 20.41 -8.22 11.89
C LYS A 75 19.48 -9.12 12.72
N GLN A 76 18.17 -8.93 12.65
CA GLN A 76 17.22 -9.69 13.47
C GLN A 76 17.15 -11.15 13.01
N GLY A 77 17.25 -11.41 11.70
CA GLY A 77 17.22 -12.75 11.17
C GLY A 77 18.36 -13.63 11.70
N ILE A 78 19.59 -13.12 11.72
CA ILE A 78 20.75 -13.88 12.20
C ILE A 78 20.85 -13.95 13.73
N THR A 79 20.39 -12.92 14.46
CA THR A 79 20.52 -12.90 15.93
C THR A 79 19.31 -13.50 16.67
N GLU A 80 18.11 -13.42 16.11
CA GLU A 80 16.86 -13.76 16.81
C GLU A 80 16.12 -14.91 16.12
N TRP A 81 15.81 -14.77 14.82
CA TRP A 81 14.87 -15.67 14.14
C TRP A 81 15.48 -17.02 13.72
N ILE A 82 16.78 -17.06 13.42
CA ILE A 82 17.46 -18.24 12.90
C ILE A 82 17.33 -19.48 13.80
N HIS A 83 17.28 -19.28 15.11
CA HIS A 83 17.11 -20.36 16.08
C HIS A 83 15.73 -21.03 15.95
N GLY A 84 14.69 -20.24 15.69
CA GLY A 84 13.34 -20.73 15.43
C GLY A 84 13.24 -21.45 14.09
N TRP A 85 13.85 -20.88 13.04
CA TRP A 85 13.86 -21.47 11.70
C TRP A 85 14.57 -22.82 11.67
N LYS A 86 15.73 -22.96 12.32
CA LYS A 86 16.45 -24.24 12.41
C LYS A 86 15.63 -25.32 13.12
N LYS A 87 14.91 -24.97 14.19
CA LYS A 87 14.02 -25.90 14.90
C LYS A 87 12.84 -26.36 14.04
N LYS A 88 12.31 -25.48 13.18
CA LYS A 88 11.21 -25.78 12.24
C LYS A 88 11.68 -26.31 10.89
N ASN A 89 12.96 -26.71 10.76
CA ASN A 89 13.58 -27.16 9.51
C ASN A 89 13.36 -26.20 8.32
N TRP A 90 13.42 -24.89 8.59
CA TRP A 90 13.28 -23.82 7.59
C TRP A 90 11.93 -23.81 6.85
N LYS A 91 10.89 -24.38 7.46
CA LYS A 91 9.53 -24.34 6.92
C LYS A 91 8.97 -22.90 6.99
N ASP A 92 8.37 -22.44 5.91
CA ASP A 92 7.73 -21.13 5.76
C ASP A 92 8.69 -19.93 5.93
N VAL A 93 9.97 -20.09 5.57
CA VAL A 93 11.00 -19.04 5.63
C VAL A 93 11.30 -18.51 4.23
N LYS A 94 11.27 -17.18 4.05
CA LYS A 94 11.70 -16.51 2.81
C LYS A 94 13.22 -16.56 2.65
N ASN A 95 13.71 -16.74 1.41
CA ASN A 95 15.13 -16.90 1.08
C ASN A 95 15.86 -17.98 1.90
N PRO A 96 15.28 -19.20 2.05
CA PRO A 96 15.85 -20.23 2.92
C PRO A 96 17.20 -20.74 2.40
N ASP A 97 17.48 -20.57 1.12
CA ASP A 97 18.76 -20.87 0.47
C ASP A 97 19.88 -19.97 0.99
N LEU A 98 19.68 -18.65 1.01
CA LEU A 98 20.67 -17.68 1.48
C LEU A 98 20.83 -17.75 3.00
N TRP A 99 19.75 -17.95 3.75
CA TRP A 99 19.86 -18.09 5.21
C TRP A 99 20.65 -19.33 5.64
N LYS A 100 20.46 -20.47 4.96
CA LYS A 100 21.26 -21.68 5.20
C LYS A 100 22.74 -21.44 4.88
N LEU A 101 23.02 -20.70 3.82
CA LEU A 101 24.38 -20.35 3.44
C LEU A 101 25.03 -19.37 4.44
N LEU A 102 24.27 -18.38 4.93
CA LEU A 102 24.72 -17.45 5.96
C LEU A 102 24.99 -18.16 7.29
N ASP A 103 24.10 -19.05 7.73
CA ASP A 103 24.29 -19.87 8.94
C ASP A 103 25.58 -20.71 8.85
N ALA A 104 25.78 -21.38 7.71
CA ALA A 104 26.95 -22.21 7.47
C ALA A 104 28.25 -21.40 7.44
N THR A 105 28.23 -20.19 6.86
CA THR A 105 29.40 -19.30 6.80
C THR A 105 29.74 -18.67 8.16
N CYS A 106 28.74 -18.43 9.01
CA CYS A 106 28.93 -17.94 10.38
C CYS A 106 29.43 -19.03 11.34
N GLN A 107 29.25 -20.32 11.01
CA GLN A 107 29.52 -21.41 11.93
C GLN A 107 31.00 -21.47 12.35
N GLY A 108 31.24 -21.44 13.68
CA GLY A 108 32.57 -21.54 14.25
C GLY A 108 33.40 -20.25 14.18
N ARG A 109 32.79 -19.12 13.86
CA ARG A 109 33.43 -17.79 13.85
C ARG A 109 32.94 -16.92 15.02
N GLU A 110 33.77 -15.99 15.47
CA GLU A 110 33.37 -14.95 16.43
C GLU A 110 32.89 -13.72 15.65
N ILE A 111 31.57 -13.52 15.60
CA ILE A 111 30.94 -12.45 14.83
C ILE A 111 30.05 -11.61 15.75
N GLU A 112 30.27 -10.30 15.71
CA GLU A 112 29.43 -9.29 16.36
C GLU A 112 28.60 -8.57 15.30
N TRP A 113 27.28 -8.59 15.45
CA TRP A 113 26.33 -7.95 14.54
C TRP A 113 25.82 -6.66 15.13
N ASN A 114 26.03 -5.57 14.41
CA ASN A 114 25.60 -4.23 14.79
C ASN A 114 24.68 -3.65 13.73
N TRP A 115 23.60 -3.02 14.19
CA TRP A 115 22.69 -2.29 13.33
C TRP A 115 23.03 -0.80 13.35
N ILE A 116 23.04 -0.18 12.18
CA ILE A 116 23.16 1.27 12.03
C ILE A 116 22.01 1.79 11.20
N LYS A 117 21.60 3.03 11.47
CA LYS A 117 20.58 3.67 10.65
C LYS A 117 21.16 3.98 9.26
N GLY A 118 20.48 3.52 8.21
CA GLY A 118 20.82 3.84 6.82
C GLY A 118 20.82 5.36 6.58
N HIS A 119 21.70 5.83 5.69
CA HIS A 119 21.87 7.25 5.33
C HIS A 119 22.11 8.23 6.51
N ALA A 120 22.58 7.75 7.66
CA ALA A 120 22.85 8.59 8.83
C ALA A 120 24.22 9.29 8.82
N GLY A 121 24.87 9.42 7.66
CA GLY A 121 26.20 10.05 7.56
C GLY A 121 27.37 9.14 7.97
N HIS A 122 27.15 7.82 8.14
CA HIS A 122 28.21 6.92 8.59
C HIS A 122 29.12 6.52 7.42
N PRO A 123 30.41 6.91 7.39
CA PRO A 123 31.26 6.77 6.19
C PRO A 123 31.43 5.32 5.71
N GLY A 124 31.36 4.35 6.63
CA GLY A 124 31.42 2.93 6.28
C GLY A 124 30.15 2.42 5.59
N ASN A 125 28.97 2.88 6.03
CA ASN A 125 27.69 2.45 5.47
C ASN A 125 27.47 3.10 4.11
N GLU A 126 27.75 4.40 3.99
CA GLU A 126 27.69 5.10 2.71
C GLU A 126 28.61 4.48 1.66
N MET A 127 29.76 3.93 2.10
CA MET A 127 30.63 3.18 1.19
C MET A 127 30.00 1.85 0.75
N ALA A 128 29.32 1.14 1.65
CA ALA A 128 28.63 -0.10 1.32
C ALA A 128 27.46 0.14 0.35
N ASP A 129 26.64 1.17 0.59
CA ASP A 129 25.57 1.62 -0.30
C ASP A 129 26.09 1.99 -1.70
N GLN A 130 27.19 2.77 -1.75
CA GLN A 130 27.85 3.10 -3.02
C GLN A 130 28.31 1.85 -3.78
N LEU A 131 28.83 0.85 -3.07
CA LEU A 131 29.29 -0.40 -3.65
C LEU A 131 28.12 -1.26 -4.16
N ALA A 132 27.00 -1.32 -3.42
CA ALA A 132 25.79 -2.01 -3.86
C ALA A 132 25.24 -1.40 -5.14
N ASN A 133 25.15 -0.07 -5.21
CA ASN A 133 24.75 0.66 -6.42
C ASN A 133 25.70 0.42 -7.61
N GLN A 134 27.02 0.38 -7.37
CA GLN A 134 28.01 0.03 -8.39
C GLN A 134 27.84 -1.40 -8.91
N GLY A 135 27.47 -2.34 -8.05
CA GLY A 135 27.15 -3.72 -8.40
C GLY A 135 25.97 -3.82 -9.35
N ALA A 136 24.88 -3.09 -9.06
CA ALA A 136 23.72 -3.02 -9.93
C ALA A 136 24.08 -2.40 -11.30
N ASP A 137 24.84 -1.30 -11.30
CA ASP A 137 25.28 -0.64 -12.54
C ASP A 137 26.18 -1.52 -13.42
N GLN A 138 27.12 -2.26 -12.81
CA GLN A 138 27.97 -3.20 -13.55
C GLN A 138 27.14 -4.32 -14.18
N THR A 139 26.15 -4.81 -13.44
CA THR A 139 25.25 -5.86 -13.90
C THR A 139 24.42 -5.39 -15.08
N LEU A 140 23.89 -4.17 -15.02
CA LEU A 140 23.17 -3.53 -16.13
C LEU A 140 24.05 -3.34 -17.37
N LYS A 141 25.30 -2.92 -17.19
CA LYS A 141 26.27 -2.79 -18.30
C LYS A 141 26.56 -4.12 -18.95
N THR A 142 26.70 -5.18 -18.14
CA THR A 142 26.95 -6.55 -18.62
C THR A 142 25.76 -7.07 -19.43
N MET A 143 24.53 -6.78 -19.00
CA MET A 143 23.31 -7.15 -19.75
C MET A 143 23.18 -6.41 -21.08
N LYS A 144 23.55 -5.13 -21.10
CA LYS A 144 23.50 -4.31 -22.32
C LYS A 144 24.59 -4.68 -23.32
N ASN A 145 25.65 -5.40 -22.91
CA ASN A 145 26.77 -5.73 -23.78
C ASN A 145 27.29 -7.17 -23.55
N PRO A 146 26.59 -8.21 -24.04
CA PRO A 146 26.93 -9.61 -23.77
C PRO A 146 28.26 -10.11 -24.37
N LEU A 147 28.97 -9.30 -25.16
CA LEU A 147 30.09 -9.72 -26.02
C LEU A 147 31.50 -9.36 -25.50
N ALA A 148 31.63 -8.82 -24.28
CA ALA A 148 32.92 -8.33 -23.77
C ALA A 148 33.57 -9.17 -22.64
N SER A 149 32.97 -10.28 -22.20
CA SER A 149 33.47 -11.08 -21.06
C SER A 149 34.39 -12.25 -21.44
N ALA A 150 35.31 -12.04 -22.39
CA ALA A 150 36.44 -12.95 -22.62
C ALA A 150 37.70 -12.14 -22.95
N GLY A 151 38.53 -11.84 -21.95
CA GLY A 151 39.85 -11.25 -22.19
C GLY A 151 40.48 -10.53 -21.00
N THR A 152 41.52 -11.13 -20.45
CA THR A 152 42.43 -10.67 -19.38
C THR A 152 43.44 -9.60 -19.84
N GLY A 153 43.80 -8.65 -18.96
CA GLY A 153 45.13 -8.01 -18.91
C GLY A 153 45.33 -6.64 -19.59
N PRO A 154 46.38 -5.86 -19.24
CA PRO A 154 46.25 -4.46 -18.80
C PRO A 154 46.75 -3.38 -19.78
N GLU A 155 46.48 -2.11 -19.41
CA GLU A 155 47.10 -0.84 -19.84
C GLU A 155 46.79 -0.31 -21.26
N GLN A 156 46.11 0.85 -21.38
CA GLN A 156 46.72 2.20 -21.47
C GLN A 156 45.67 3.26 -21.87
N ALA A 157 45.95 4.50 -21.46
CA ALA A 157 45.13 5.69 -21.61
C ALA A 157 44.84 6.08 -23.07
N ASP A 158 43.67 6.68 -23.31
CA ASP A 158 43.62 8.04 -23.87
C ASP A 158 42.26 8.73 -23.69
N THR A 159 42.31 10.04 -23.89
CA THR A 159 41.46 11.12 -23.41
C THR A 159 40.26 11.49 -24.32
N LEU A 160 39.45 12.45 -23.82
CA LEU A 160 38.40 13.28 -24.46
C LEU A 160 36.95 12.76 -24.26
N ASP A 161 35.94 13.54 -23.88
CA ASP A 161 35.83 14.99 -23.72
C ASP A 161 34.63 15.35 -22.83
N LYS A 162 34.68 16.55 -22.26
CA LYS A 162 33.69 17.10 -21.30
C LYS A 162 32.31 17.29 -21.93
N LYS A 163 31.27 16.82 -21.23
CA LYS A 163 29.99 17.54 -21.15
C LYS A 163 29.52 17.61 -19.71
N LYS A 164 29.62 18.82 -19.17
CA LYS A 164 29.12 19.24 -17.87
C LYS A 164 27.60 19.23 -17.95
N ALA A 165 26.93 18.34 -17.22
CA ALA A 165 25.50 18.41 -16.95
C ALA A 165 25.33 18.83 -15.48
N GLU A 166 24.36 19.70 -15.27
CA GLU A 166 24.23 20.60 -14.13
C GLU A 166 23.97 19.89 -12.81
N LYS A 167 24.42 20.57 -11.74
CA LYS A 167 24.19 20.21 -10.35
C LYS A 167 22.74 20.53 -10.02
N ASP A 168 21.89 19.50 -10.01
CA ASP A 168 20.52 19.61 -9.53
C ASP A 168 20.56 19.94 -8.03
N TRP A 169 20.08 21.13 -7.67
CA TRP A 169 20.18 21.69 -6.32
C TRP A 169 18.94 21.36 -5.45
N LEU A 170 18.09 20.43 -5.91
CA LEU A 170 16.85 20.04 -5.25
C LEU A 170 16.94 18.70 -4.49
N LEU A 171 18.13 18.34 -3.98
CA LEU A 171 18.40 17.04 -3.34
C LEU A 171 18.89 17.15 -1.87
N ASP A 172 18.89 18.33 -1.28
CA ASP A 172 19.13 18.51 0.16
C ASP A 172 17.81 18.82 0.89
N ASP A 173 17.01 17.79 1.18
CA ASP A 173 15.95 17.84 2.20
C ASP A 173 16.55 17.35 3.54
N PRO A 174 16.70 18.20 4.58
CA PRO A 174 17.34 17.85 5.85
C PRO A 174 16.54 16.91 6.77
N PHE A 175 15.37 16.43 6.33
CA PHE A 175 14.48 15.57 7.14
C PHE A 175 14.12 14.28 6.39
N GLY A 176 15.11 13.37 6.31
CA GLY A 176 15.02 12.08 5.62
C GLY A 176 13.80 11.22 6.00
N PHE A 177 12.79 11.27 5.15
CA PHE A 177 11.63 10.37 5.12
C PHE A 177 11.45 9.82 3.69
N ASP A 178 12.43 9.05 3.23
CA ASP A 178 12.36 8.42 1.91
C ASP A 178 13.01 7.05 1.93
N LEU A 179 12.39 6.09 2.63
CA LEU A 179 12.62 4.65 2.51
C LEU A 179 11.64 3.91 3.43
N MET A 180 10.37 3.83 3.04
CA MET A 180 9.42 2.93 3.74
C MET A 180 8.24 2.42 2.90
N GLU A 181 8.22 2.64 1.58
CA GLU A 181 7.05 2.29 0.75
C GLU A 181 7.31 1.15 -0.26
N ALA A 182 8.53 0.62 -0.34
CA ALA A 182 8.91 -0.38 -1.35
C ALA A 182 8.94 -1.85 -0.86
N GLU A 183 8.64 -2.12 0.42
CA GLU A 183 8.71 -3.49 0.98
C GLU A 183 7.36 -4.21 1.11
N LEU A 184 6.23 -3.56 0.84
CA LEU A 184 4.89 -4.11 1.13
C LEU A 184 4.14 -4.72 -0.06
N GLN A 185 4.71 -4.75 -1.27
CA GLN A 185 3.95 -5.18 -2.47
C GLN A 185 4.06 -6.67 -2.83
N ASP A 186 4.85 -7.48 -2.12
CA ASP A 186 5.24 -8.82 -2.62
C ASP A 186 4.70 -10.00 -1.78
N GLU A 187 3.62 -9.82 -1.02
CA GLU A 187 3.05 -10.89 -0.16
C GLU A 187 1.60 -11.30 -0.44
N SER A 188 0.85 -10.65 -1.34
CA SER A 188 -0.57 -10.96 -1.55
C SER A 188 -0.90 -12.02 -2.61
N GLU A 189 0.07 -12.56 -3.37
CA GLU A 189 -0.24 -13.42 -4.54
C GLU A 189 -0.03 -14.94 -4.40
N VAL A 190 0.27 -15.51 -3.22
CA VAL A 190 0.67 -16.94 -3.13
C VAL A 190 -0.35 -17.87 -2.43
N LEU A 191 -1.57 -17.44 -2.12
CA LEU A 191 -2.51 -18.27 -1.33
C LEU A 191 -3.78 -18.76 -2.04
N ASP A 192 -3.85 -18.76 -3.38
CA ASP A 192 -5.06 -19.22 -4.10
C ASP A 192 -4.90 -20.48 -4.98
N SER A 193 -3.79 -21.24 -4.86
CA SER A 193 -3.56 -22.43 -5.70
C SER A 193 -3.50 -23.78 -4.98
N ALA A 194 -3.80 -23.85 -3.68
CA ALA A 194 -3.67 -25.08 -2.89
C ALA A 194 -4.99 -25.73 -2.41
N ALA A 195 -6.17 -25.30 -2.90
CA ALA A 195 -7.47 -25.76 -2.38
C ALA A 195 -8.37 -26.49 -3.41
N LEU A 196 -7.84 -26.98 -4.52
CA LEU A 196 -8.61 -27.70 -5.55
C LEU A 196 -7.99 -29.05 -5.91
N GLU A 197 -7.78 -29.92 -4.92
CA GLU A 197 -7.59 -31.35 -5.17
C GLU A 197 -7.76 -32.10 -3.85
N ASN A 198 -8.98 -32.60 -3.59
CA ASN A 198 -9.31 -33.79 -2.79
C ASN A 198 -10.77 -33.71 -2.34
N GLN A 199 -11.70 -34.11 -3.22
CA GLN A 199 -12.98 -34.71 -2.80
C GLN A 199 -13.68 -35.33 -4.01
N ALA A 200 -13.17 -36.48 -4.43
CA ALA A 200 -13.94 -37.44 -5.20
C ALA A 200 -13.61 -38.83 -4.63
N LEU A 201 -14.66 -39.64 -4.43
CA LEU A 201 -14.69 -41.02 -3.91
C LEU A 201 -14.85 -41.12 -2.39
N ASP A 202 -16.09 -41.21 -1.89
CA ASP A 202 -16.69 -42.55 -1.73
C ASP A 202 -18.21 -42.49 -1.48
N ASN A 203 -18.92 -43.33 -2.24
CA ASN A 203 -20.34 -43.62 -2.12
C ASN A 203 -20.56 -44.76 -1.13
N LYS A 204 -21.54 -44.63 -0.21
CA LYS A 204 -22.70 -45.53 -0.04
C LYS A 204 -23.21 -45.61 1.41
N ALA A 205 -24.53 -45.44 1.52
CA ALA A 205 -25.49 -46.33 2.20
C ALA A 205 -26.38 -45.68 3.28
N LEU A 206 -27.65 -46.09 3.22
CA LEU A 206 -28.79 -45.95 4.16
C LEU A 206 -29.57 -44.64 3.99
N GLU A 207 -30.58 -44.52 3.12
CA GLU A 207 -31.87 -45.25 2.95
C GLU A 207 -32.86 -45.17 4.14
N ASN A 208 -34.03 -44.58 3.81
CA ASN A 208 -35.41 -44.82 4.29
C ASN A 208 -35.89 -44.23 5.63
N ALA A 209 -36.85 -43.29 5.53
CA ALA A 209 -38.23 -43.34 6.08
C ALA A 209 -38.82 -41.90 6.05
N GLU A 210 -40.07 -41.59 5.76
CA GLU A 210 -41.26 -42.26 5.25
C GLU A 210 -42.25 -41.11 4.91
N GLN A 211 -43.10 -41.33 3.91
CA GLN A 211 -44.14 -40.41 3.46
C GLN A 211 -45.46 -40.62 4.23
N GLU A 212 -46.23 -39.52 4.29
CA GLU A 212 -47.70 -39.44 4.32
C GLU A 212 -48.49 -39.83 5.59
N ASN A 213 -49.29 -38.86 6.10
CA ASN A 213 -50.73 -39.07 6.18
C ASN A 213 -51.53 -37.74 6.15
N HIS A 214 -52.68 -37.83 5.48
CA HIS A 214 -53.72 -36.82 5.27
C HIS A 214 -54.45 -36.40 6.55
N GLN A 215 -55.05 -35.20 6.62
CA GLN A 215 -56.44 -34.91 6.21
C GLN A 215 -56.89 -33.51 6.65
N ALA A 216 -57.76 -32.92 5.86
CA ALA A 216 -58.26 -31.56 5.93
C ALA A 216 -59.39 -31.36 6.95
N GLU A 217 -59.51 -30.16 7.51
CA GLU A 217 -60.81 -29.56 7.80
C GLU A 217 -60.80 -28.05 7.56
N SER A 218 -61.82 -27.65 6.83
CA SER A 218 -62.14 -26.34 6.28
C SER A 218 -62.81 -25.44 7.31
N LEU A 219 -62.48 -24.13 7.31
CA LEU A 219 -63.44 -23.06 7.56
C LEU A 219 -62.91 -21.74 6.96
N GLN A 220 -63.62 -21.27 5.93
CA GLN A 220 -63.46 -19.96 5.32
C GLN A 220 -64.09 -18.90 6.22
N HIS A 221 -63.37 -17.82 6.51
CA HIS A 221 -63.98 -16.51 6.67
C HIS A 221 -63.08 -15.41 6.09
N GLN A 222 -63.76 -14.42 5.53
CA GLN A 222 -63.30 -13.52 4.49
C GLN A 222 -62.36 -12.42 4.98
N ALA A 223 -61.61 -11.93 3.99
CA ALA A 223 -60.69 -10.82 3.97
C ALA A 223 -61.15 -9.54 4.71
N GLU A 224 -60.17 -8.92 5.38
CA GLU A 224 -59.98 -7.47 5.39
C GLU A 224 -58.46 -7.21 5.42
N ILE A 225 -57.99 -6.40 4.46
CA ILE A 225 -56.60 -5.96 4.34
C ILE A 225 -56.49 -4.64 5.11
N PRO A 226 -55.56 -4.52 6.07
CA PRO A 226 -55.04 -3.22 6.47
C PRO A 226 -53.61 -3.03 5.94
N GLU A 227 -53.38 -1.85 5.39
CA GLU A 227 -52.10 -1.30 4.94
C GLU A 227 -50.98 -1.47 5.99
N PRO A 228 -49.70 -1.58 5.58
CA PRO A 228 -48.61 -1.70 6.54
C PRO A 228 -48.37 -0.34 7.20
N VAL A 229 -48.84 -0.21 8.43
CA VAL A 229 -48.48 0.90 9.32
C VAL A 229 -46.99 0.74 9.64
N LEU A 230 -46.21 1.77 9.31
CA LEU A 230 -44.87 1.98 9.83
C LEU A 230 -44.94 2.02 11.37
N GLU A 231 -44.72 0.90 12.03
CA GLU A 231 -44.36 0.88 13.44
C GLU A 231 -42.85 1.07 13.57
N SER A 232 -42.51 2.23 14.10
CA SER A 232 -41.20 2.62 14.58
C SER A 232 -40.58 1.50 15.40
N ALA A 233 -39.57 0.84 14.83
CA ALA A 233 -38.66 0.00 15.58
C ALA A 233 -37.98 0.88 16.63
N THR A 234 -38.42 0.75 17.88
CA THR A 234 -37.67 1.19 19.06
C THR A 234 -36.27 0.56 18.99
N PRO A 235 -35.18 1.32 19.12
CA PRO A 235 -33.85 0.75 19.07
C PRO A 235 -33.69 -0.22 20.24
N ALA A 236 -33.42 -1.48 19.90
CA ALA A 236 -33.10 -2.52 20.84
C ALA A 236 -31.87 -2.08 21.66
N SER A 237 -32.05 -2.01 22.98
CA SER A 237 -31.04 -2.14 24.04
C SER A 237 -29.59 -1.83 23.61
N ALA A 238 -29.25 -0.55 23.44
CA ALA A 238 -27.86 -0.13 23.28
C ALA A 238 -27.07 -0.52 24.54
N LYS A 239 -26.06 -1.40 24.39
CA LYS A 239 -25.02 -1.56 25.40
C LYS A 239 -24.46 -0.15 25.72
N PRO A 240 -24.18 0.18 27.00
CA PRO A 240 -23.61 1.47 27.33
C PRO A 240 -22.29 1.63 26.56
N LEU A 241 -22.24 2.63 25.68
CA LEU A 241 -21.04 2.95 24.90
C LEU A 241 -19.89 3.21 25.87
N HIS A 242 -18.70 2.65 25.61
CA HIS A 242 -17.55 2.87 26.46
C HIS A 242 -17.20 4.38 26.50
N PRO A 243 -16.87 4.97 27.67
CA PRO A 243 -16.69 6.42 27.83
C PRO A 243 -15.58 7.05 26.96
N HIS A 244 -14.72 6.22 26.36
CA HIS A 244 -13.61 6.64 25.50
C HIS A 244 -13.89 6.45 24.00
N ILE A 245 -15.08 5.98 23.61
CA ILE A 245 -15.50 5.97 22.22
C ILE A 245 -16.09 7.34 21.91
N VAL A 246 -15.41 8.11 21.06
CA VAL A 246 -15.90 9.41 20.61
C VAL A 246 -16.57 9.22 19.25
N ILE A 247 -17.90 9.19 19.24
CA ILE A 247 -18.69 9.23 17.99
C ILE A 247 -19.26 10.63 17.87
N THR A 248 -18.78 11.38 16.88
CA THR A 248 -19.36 12.67 16.52
C THR A 248 -20.60 12.42 15.66
N PRO A 249 -21.79 12.92 16.04
CA PRO A 249 -22.99 12.74 15.23
C PRO A 249 -22.90 13.55 13.94
N ARG A 250 -23.60 13.06 12.92
CA ARG A 250 -23.77 13.77 11.66
C ARG A 250 -24.34 15.18 11.89
N THR A 251 -23.71 16.17 11.27
CA THR A 251 -24.16 17.58 11.32
C THR A 251 -24.92 17.99 10.06
N LYS A 252 -24.79 17.25 8.95
CA LYS A 252 -25.45 17.53 7.67
C LYS A 252 -26.28 16.36 7.20
N GLU A 253 -27.54 16.60 6.86
CA GLU A 253 -28.41 15.59 6.25
C GLU A 253 -28.07 15.41 4.76
N VAL A 254 -27.41 14.29 4.42
CA VAL A 254 -27.05 13.94 3.04
C VAL A 254 -27.45 12.49 2.76
N HIS A 255 -28.12 12.23 1.65
CA HIS A 255 -28.57 10.89 1.25
C HIS A 255 -27.67 10.31 0.17
N GLY A 256 -27.24 9.05 0.30
CA GLY A 256 -26.38 8.37 -0.66
C GLY A 256 -25.64 7.18 -0.02
N PRO A 257 -24.84 6.44 -0.79
CA PRO A 257 -23.98 5.40 -0.24
C PRO A 257 -22.98 6.02 0.75
N ARG A 258 -22.79 5.35 1.89
CA ARG A 258 -21.87 5.80 2.93
C ARG A 258 -20.45 5.42 2.54
N GLN A 259 -19.56 6.40 2.53
CA GLN A 259 -18.13 6.22 2.36
C GLN A 259 -17.45 6.61 3.67
N LEU A 260 -16.58 5.76 4.18
CA LEU A 260 -15.83 5.97 5.41
C LEU A 260 -14.36 6.05 5.05
N ILE A 261 -13.76 7.19 5.36
CA ILE A 261 -12.32 7.39 5.17
C ILE A 261 -11.67 7.01 6.49
N LEU A 262 -10.83 6.00 6.46
CA LEU A 262 -10.33 5.31 7.64
C LEU A 262 -8.80 5.30 7.63
N ASP A 263 -8.26 5.43 8.83
CA ASP A 263 -6.84 5.29 9.12
C ASP A 263 -6.70 4.61 10.50
N THR A 264 -5.61 3.89 10.71
CA THR A 264 -5.33 3.18 11.96
C THR A 264 -3.88 3.34 12.39
N GLU A 265 -3.68 3.53 13.70
CA GLU A 265 -2.36 3.43 14.30
C GLU A 265 -2.22 2.09 15.01
N THR A 266 -1.02 1.52 14.93
CA THR A 266 -0.71 0.19 15.46
C THR A 266 0.57 0.20 16.30
N THR A 267 0.75 -0.83 17.13
CA THR A 267 2.02 -1.00 17.86
C THR A 267 3.20 -1.32 16.95
N GLY A 268 2.95 -1.76 15.71
CA GLY A 268 3.97 -2.21 14.75
C GLY A 268 3.36 -2.66 13.43
N PHE A 269 4.18 -3.21 12.52
CA PHE A 269 3.77 -3.50 11.14
C PHE A 269 3.20 -4.91 10.92
N TYR A 270 3.38 -5.84 11.87
CA TYR A 270 3.14 -7.26 11.62
C TYR A 270 1.83 -7.74 12.26
N PHE A 271 0.74 -7.67 11.49
CA PHE A 271 -0.58 -8.14 11.94
C PHE A 271 -0.62 -9.65 12.27
N GLN A 272 0.16 -10.49 11.59
CA GLN A 272 0.20 -11.93 11.87
C GLN A 272 0.89 -12.26 13.20
N ASP A 273 1.70 -11.33 13.70
CA ASP A 273 2.42 -11.48 14.96
C ASP A 273 1.56 -10.97 16.14
N THR A 274 2.23 -10.36 17.11
CA THR A 274 1.62 -9.85 18.34
C THR A 274 1.19 -8.40 18.22
N ASP A 275 1.39 -7.73 17.08
CA ASP A 275 1.01 -6.32 16.93
C ASP A 275 -0.50 -6.11 16.99
N ARG A 276 -0.89 -4.96 17.51
CA ARG A 276 -2.29 -4.63 17.83
C ARG A 276 -2.58 -3.21 17.38
N ILE A 277 -3.85 -2.95 17.08
CA ILE A 277 -4.36 -1.61 16.82
C ILE A 277 -4.42 -0.83 18.15
N ILE A 278 -3.98 0.43 18.12
CA ILE A 278 -3.98 1.35 19.26
C ILE A 278 -4.85 2.58 19.05
N GLU A 279 -5.12 2.94 17.79
CA GLU A 279 -6.01 4.05 17.44
C GLU A 279 -6.78 3.70 16.16
N VAL A 280 -8.06 4.05 16.13
CA VAL A 280 -8.89 3.99 14.92
C VAL A 280 -9.56 5.34 14.74
N GLY A 281 -9.36 5.92 13.55
CA GLY A 281 -10.02 7.15 13.12
C GLY A 281 -10.78 6.88 11.84
N ALA A 282 -12.08 7.19 11.82
CA ALA A 282 -12.82 7.17 10.56
C ALA A 282 -13.81 8.34 10.47
N ILE A 283 -13.88 8.95 9.29
CA ILE A 283 -14.77 10.06 9.00
C ILE A 283 -15.76 9.68 7.91
N GLU A 284 -17.00 10.16 8.05
CA GLU A 284 -18.07 9.86 7.11
C GLU A 284 -18.16 10.90 6.00
N MET A 285 -18.24 10.39 4.78
CA MET A 285 -18.48 11.12 3.57
C MET A 285 -19.67 10.51 2.81
N VAL A 286 -20.54 11.37 2.29
CA VAL A 286 -21.64 10.96 1.40
C VAL A 286 -21.68 11.91 0.21
N ASN A 287 -21.72 11.35 -1.01
CA ASN A 287 -21.71 12.11 -2.25
C ASN A 287 -20.62 13.18 -2.28
N ARG A 288 -19.39 12.81 -1.91
CA ARG A 288 -18.21 13.70 -1.89
C ARG A 288 -18.32 14.88 -0.91
N LYS A 289 -19.22 14.82 0.06
CA LYS A 289 -19.38 15.82 1.12
C LYS A 289 -19.18 15.16 2.48
N LEU A 290 -18.27 15.73 3.27
CA LEU A 290 -18.09 15.35 4.67
C LEU A 290 -19.37 15.70 5.45
N THR A 291 -19.90 14.70 6.15
CA THR A 291 -21.17 14.81 6.88
C THR A 291 -20.97 15.35 8.31
N GLY A 292 -19.71 15.41 8.75
CA GLY A 292 -19.29 15.76 10.10
C GLY A 292 -19.41 14.61 11.10
N SER A 293 -19.92 13.44 10.67
CA SER A 293 -19.87 12.24 11.50
C SER A 293 -18.46 11.66 11.48
N SER A 294 -17.94 11.32 12.66
CA SER A 294 -16.65 10.66 12.80
C SER A 294 -16.68 9.69 13.97
N ILE A 295 -15.85 8.66 13.91
CA ILE A 295 -15.56 7.77 15.01
C ILE A 295 -14.07 7.84 15.31
N HIS A 296 -13.73 8.04 16.57
CA HIS A 296 -12.36 8.12 17.03
C HIS A 296 -12.23 7.35 18.34
N ILE A 297 -11.36 6.35 18.34
CA ILE A 297 -11.21 5.41 19.46
C ILE A 297 -9.72 5.15 19.68
N TYR A 298 -9.27 5.33 20.92
CA TYR A 298 -8.00 4.79 21.39
C TYR A 298 -8.24 3.43 22.06
N ILE A 299 -7.34 2.48 21.82
CA ILE A 299 -7.49 1.08 22.17
C ILE A 299 -6.27 0.65 22.98
N ASN A 300 -6.51 -0.04 24.09
CA ASN A 300 -5.45 -0.65 24.88
C ASN A 300 -4.99 -1.96 24.21
N PRO A 301 -3.74 -2.04 23.71
CA PRO A 301 -3.24 -3.20 22.99
C PRO A 301 -2.87 -4.38 23.92
N GLN A 302 -2.88 -4.18 25.25
CA GLN A 302 -2.38 -5.13 26.25
C GLN A 302 -0.92 -5.56 26.04
N LYS A 303 -0.15 -4.77 25.30
CA LYS A 303 1.28 -4.96 25.04
C LYS A 303 1.99 -3.60 24.98
N PRO A 304 3.33 -3.59 25.10
CA PRO A 304 4.10 -2.39 24.87
C PRO A 304 3.92 -1.87 23.44
N VAL A 305 3.74 -0.57 23.28
CA VAL A 305 3.70 0.14 21.99
C VAL A 305 5.05 0.00 21.28
N GLY A 306 6.16 0.27 21.97
CA GLY A 306 7.51 0.07 21.43
C GLY A 306 7.99 1.23 20.56
N GLU A 307 8.68 0.94 19.45
CA GLU A 307 9.30 1.98 18.59
C GLU A 307 8.27 2.86 17.85
N SER A 308 7.02 2.40 17.73
CA SER A 308 5.91 3.09 17.04
C SER A 308 5.50 4.39 17.73
N GLU A 309 5.75 4.53 19.04
CA GLU A 309 5.52 5.79 19.78
C GLU A 309 6.24 6.99 19.15
N ASN A 310 7.39 6.78 18.49
CA ASN A 310 8.11 7.87 17.81
C ASN A 310 7.37 8.42 16.57
N ILE A 311 6.40 7.69 16.04
CA ILE A 311 5.65 8.03 14.83
C ILE A 311 4.35 8.74 15.19
N HIS A 312 3.56 8.15 16.08
CA HIS A 312 2.22 8.63 16.46
C HIS A 312 2.19 9.32 17.83
N GLY A 313 3.27 9.29 18.62
CA GLY A 313 3.37 10.00 19.90
C GLY A 313 2.46 9.45 21.01
N ILE A 314 1.95 8.22 20.85
CA ILE A 314 1.01 7.59 21.78
C ILE A 314 1.81 6.69 22.73
N SER A 315 1.86 7.07 24.00
CA SER A 315 2.59 6.33 25.04
C SER A 315 1.79 5.17 25.62
N ASP A 316 2.52 4.20 26.16
CA ASP A 316 1.97 3.08 26.93
C ASP A 316 1.12 3.55 28.12
N GLU A 317 1.56 4.61 28.81
CA GLU A 317 0.80 5.21 29.92
C GLU A 317 -0.55 5.76 29.48
N PHE A 318 -0.61 6.37 28.28
CA PHE A 318 -1.84 6.93 27.74
C PHE A 318 -2.84 5.85 27.32
N LEU A 319 -2.39 4.69 26.85
CA LEU A 319 -3.28 3.61 26.40
C LEU A 319 -3.78 2.71 27.55
N LYS A 320 -3.16 2.80 28.73
CA LYS A 320 -3.44 1.90 29.85
C LYS A 320 -4.89 1.96 30.36
N ASP A 321 -5.51 3.13 30.31
CA ASP A 321 -6.90 3.37 30.76
C ASP A 321 -7.95 3.22 29.63
N LYS A 322 -7.50 2.94 28.41
CA LYS A 322 -8.36 2.81 27.22
C LYS A 322 -9.04 1.43 27.15
N PRO A 323 -10.18 1.32 26.45
CA PRO A 323 -10.89 0.05 26.32
C PRO A 323 -10.07 -1.00 25.56
N LEU A 324 -10.37 -2.27 25.79
CA LEU A 324 -9.83 -3.36 24.97
C LEU A 324 -10.56 -3.41 23.63
N TYR A 325 -9.92 -4.01 22.62
CA TYR A 325 -10.56 -4.19 21.32
C TYR A 325 -11.89 -4.96 21.42
N ALA A 326 -11.96 -5.98 22.27
CA ALA A 326 -13.18 -6.75 22.49
C ALA A 326 -14.36 -5.90 23.02
N ASP A 327 -14.08 -4.82 23.75
CA ASP A 327 -15.12 -3.94 24.30
C ASP A 327 -15.67 -2.95 23.26
N ILE A 328 -14.88 -2.66 22.21
CA ILE A 328 -15.24 -1.70 21.15
C ILE A 328 -15.63 -2.38 19.82
N ALA A 329 -15.36 -3.68 19.68
CA ALA A 329 -15.58 -4.44 18.44
C ALA A 329 -17.01 -4.33 17.92
N ASP A 330 -18.02 -4.53 18.78
CA ASP A 330 -19.44 -4.43 18.38
C ASP A 330 -19.74 -3.06 17.75
N VAL A 331 -19.32 -1.98 18.42
CA VAL A 331 -19.60 -0.60 18.02
C VAL A 331 -18.87 -0.24 16.73
N LEU A 332 -17.59 -0.61 16.64
CA LEU A 332 -16.79 -0.34 15.46
C LEU A 332 -17.29 -1.13 14.25
N PHE A 333 -17.62 -2.41 14.44
CA PHE A 333 -18.16 -3.26 13.38
C PHE A 333 -19.48 -2.71 12.85
N ASP A 334 -20.42 -2.34 13.73
CA ASP A 334 -21.70 -1.76 13.33
C ASP A 334 -21.55 -0.41 12.62
N TYR A 335 -20.53 0.39 13.00
CA TYR A 335 -20.26 1.67 12.34
C TYR A 335 -19.73 1.48 10.90
N LEU A 336 -18.82 0.50 10.71
CA LEU A 336 -18.15 0.23 9.45
C LEU A 336 -19.02 -0.57 8.47
N LYS A 337 -19.84 -1.50 8.97
CA LYS A 337 -20.64 -2.44 8.17
C LYS A 337 -21.52 -1.72 7.14
N GLY A 338 -21.43 -2.18 5.89
CA GLY A 338 -22.27 -1.70 4.78
C GLY A 338 -21.84 -0.33 4.21
N ALA A 339 -20.69 0.19 4.62
CA ALA A 339 -20.06 1.35 3.99
C ALA A 339 -18.93 0.92 3.02
N GLU A 340 -18.54 1.82 2.13
CA GLU A 340 -17.28 1.73 1.40
C GLU A 340 -16.16 2.31 2.27
N ILE A 341 -15.12 1.53 2.53
CA ILE A 341 -13.93 1.94 3.27
C ILE A 341 -12.90 2.49 2.28
N ILE A 342 -12.43 3.72 2.53
CA ILE A 342 -11.40 4.40 1.76
C ILE A 342 -10.20 4.60 2.69
N ALA A 343 -9.07 3.96 2.37
CA ALA A 343 -7.85 4.06 3.18
C ALA A 343 -6.62 4.26 2.29
N HIS A 344 -5.50 4.67 2.87
CA HIS A 344 -4.23 4.83 2.15
C HIS A 344 -3.34 3.64 2.46
N ASN A 345 -3.05 2.81 1.45
CA ASN A 345 -2.49 1.46 1.65
C ASN A 345 -3.49 0.53 2.37
N ALA A 346 -4.74 0.50 1.90
CA ALA A 346 -5.86 -0.13 2.57
C ALA A 346 -5.62 -1.61 2.98
N THR A 347 -4.75 -2.34 2.29
CA THR A 347 -4.35 -3.69 2.67
C THR A 347 -3.80 -3.76 4.10
N PHE A 348 -3.08 -2.73 4.55
CA PHE A 348 -2.53 -2.66 5.90
C PHE A 348 -3.64 -2.60 6.96
N ASP A 349 -4.49 -1.57 6.92
CA ASP A 349 -5.58 -1.37 7.87
C ASP A 349 -6.55 -2.54 7.90
N MET A 350 -6.93 -3.04 6.71
CA MET A 350 -7.89 -4.13 6.59
C MET A 350 -7.35 -5.42 7.20
N ASN A 351 -6.07 -5.74 7.03
CA ASN A 351 -5.46 -6.94 7.64
C ASN A 351 -5.47 -6.88 9.17
N PHE A 352 -5.17 -5.71 9.74
CA PHE A 352 -5.22 -5.49 11.19
C PHE A 352 -6.65 -5.59 11.73
N LEU A 353 -7.60 -4.91 11.07
CA LEU A 353 -9.00 -4.93 11.45
C LEU A 353 -9.59 -6.34 11.36
N ASP A 354 -9.39 -7.04 10.24
CA ASP A 354 -9.90 -8.39 10.02
C ASP A 354 -9.39 -9.36 11.10
N MET A 355 -8.11 -9.25 11.48
CA MET A 355 -7.55 -10.08 12.53
C MET A 355 -8.16 -9.76 13.91
N GLU A 356 -8.28 -8.49 14.29
CA GLU A 356 -8.87 -8.12 15.58
C GLU A 356 -10.38 -8.44 15.64
N PHE A 357 -11.12 -8.27 14.55
CA PHE A 357 -12.52 -8.70 14.45
C PHE A 357 -12.68 -10.21 14.56
N LYS A 358 -11.81 -10.98 13.89
CA LYS A 358 -11.79 -12.44 14.00
C LYS A 358 -11.51 -12.90 15.43
N ARG A 359 -10.63 -12.20 16.17
CA ARG A 359 -10.38 -12.45 17.60
C ARG A 359 -11.60 -12.13 18.47
N ALA A 360 -12.37 -11.11 18.12
CA ALA A 360 -13.61 -10.74 18.80
C ALA A 360 -14.83 -11.61 18.40
N GLY A 361 -14.68 -12.50 17.41
CA GLY A 361 -15.74 -13.42 16.97
C GLY A 361 -16.63 -12.90 15.83
N PHE A 362 -16.19 -11.87 15.11
CA PHE A 362 -16.87 -11.30 13.95
C PHE A 362 -16.37 -11.92 12.64
N VAL A 363 -17.18 -11.75 11.58
CA VAL A 363 -16.77 -12.05 10.20
C VAL A 363 -15.74 -11.03 9.71
N ALA A 364 -14.99 -11.35 8.66
CA ALA A 364 -14.04 -10.41 8.06
C ALA A 364 -14.78 -9.18 7.50
N LEU A 365 -14.21 -7.99 7.68
CA LEU A 365 -14.81 -6.76 7.15
C LEU A 365 -14.85 -6.76 5.62
N SER A 366 -13.90 -7.43 4.99
CA SER A 366 -13.85 -7.64 3.53
C SER A 366 -15.11 -8.33 2.97
N GLU A 367 -15.87 -9.07 3.79
CA GLU A 367 -17.14 -9.70 3.37
C GLU A 367 -18.34 -8.74 3.44
N VAL A 368 -18.24 -7.65 4.21
CA VAL A 368 -19.37 -6.75 4.52
C VAL A 368 -19.17 -5.32 4.04
N CYS A 369 -17.96 -4.96 3.62
CA CYS A 369 -17.59 -3.63 3.18
C CYS A 369 -16.88 -3.68 1.83
N ALA A 370 -17.15 -2.69 0.97
CA ALA A 370 -16.30 -2.44 -0.19
C ALA A 370 -15.04 -1.70 0.28
N VAL A 371 -13.89 -1.97 -0.34
CA VAL A 371 -12.61 -1.35 0.04
C VAL A 371 -12.00 -0.66 -1.19
N THR A 372 -11.59 0.58 -1.01
CA THR A 372 -10.93 1.41 -2.01
C THR A 372 -9.57 1.85 -1.48
N ASP A 373 -8.49 1.41 -2.13
CA ASP A 373 -7.13 1.81 -1.80
C ASP A 373 -6.70 3.08 -2.56
N THR A 374 -6.55 4.17 -1.81
CA THR A 374 -6.12 5.46 -2.37
C THR A 374 -4.65 5.46 -2.80
N LEU A 375 -3.80 4.58 -2.24
CA LEU A 375 -2.40 4.46 -2.67
C LEU A 375 -2.33 3.86 -4.07
N ALA A 376 -3.08 2.78 -4.35
CA ALA A 376 -3.23 2.24 -5.69
C ALA A 376 -3.77 3.29 -6.69
N MET A 377 -4.78 4.07 -6.28
CA MET A 377 -5.30 5.19 -7.10
C MET A 377 -4.23 6.25 -7.37
N ALA A 378 -3.42 6.60 -6.37
CA ALA A 378 -2.35 7.58 -6.49
C ALA A 378 -1.23 7.08 -7.41
N LYS A 379 -0.83 5.80 -7.28
CA LYS A 379 0.15 5.14 -8.16
C LYS A 379 -0.30 5.12 -9.61
N SER A 380 -1.60 4.87 -9.86
CA SER A 380 -2.17 4.92 -11.21
C SER A 380 -2.17 6.34 -11.80
N LYS A 381 -2.52 7.37 -11.01
CA LYS A 381 -2.53 8.77 -11.47
C LYS A 381 -1.14 9.37 -11.63
N HIS A 382 -0.20 8.98 -10.77
CA HIS A 382 1.15 9.55 -10.70
C HIS A 382 2.21 8.43 -10.70
N PRO A 383 2.38 7.73 -11.82
CA PRO A 383 3.35 6.63 -11.91
C PRO A 383 4.78 7.15 -11.80
N GLY A 384 5.63 6.41 -11.07
CA GLY A 384 7.06 6.72 -10.90
C GLY A 384 7.38 7.90 -9.99
N GLN A 385 6.38 8.47 -9.30
CA GLN A 385 6.56 9.54 -8.32
C GLN A 385 6.24 9.03 -6.90
N LYS A 386 6.67 9.81 -5.88
CA LYS A 386 6.26 9.58 -4.50
C LYS A 386 4.74 9.76 -4.38
N ASN A 387 4.10 8.80 -3.72
CA ASN A 387 2.64 8.74 -3.55
C ASN A 387 2.23 8.55 -2.09
N SER A 388 3.14 8.77 -1.15
CA SER A 388 2.82 8.87 0.28
C SER A 388 1.84 10.02 0.55
N LEU A 389 1.11 9.93 1.65
CA LEU A 389 0.14 10.96 2.05
C LEU A 389 0.74 12.37 2.05
N ASP A 390 1.93 12.55 2.63
CA ASP A 390 2.65 13.84 2.65
C ASP A 390 3.00 14.35 1.25
N ALA A 391 3.40 13.45 0.34
CA ALA A 391 3.69 13.81 -1.04
C ALA A 391 2.42 14.27 -1.77
N LEU A 392 1.29 13.61 -1.51
CA LEU A 392 -0.01 13.98 -2.10
C LEU A 392 -0.54 15.30 -1.52
N VAL A 393 -0.40 15.55 -0.22
CA VAL A 393 -0.75 16.83 0.42
C VAL A 393 0.01 17.98 -0.24
N ARG A 394 1.34 17.82 -0.44
CA ARG A 394 2.16 18.81 -1.14
C ARG A 394 1.73 18.99 -2.60
N ARG A 395 1.42 17.90 -3.30
CA ARG A 395 1.05 17.92 -4.73
C ARG A 395 -0.29 18.59 -4.99
N TYR A 396 -1.29 18.35 -4.15
CA TYR A 396 -2.62 18.93 -4.30
C TYR A 396 -2.80 20.26 -3.56
N GLU A 397 -1.70 20.84 -3.05
CA GLU A 397 -1.69 22.12 -2.34
C GLU A 397 -2.68 22.17 -1.17
N ILE A 398 -2.86 21.03 -0.48
CA ILE A 398 -3.76 20.93 0.66
C ILE A 398 -3.12 21.67 1.85
N PRO A 399 -3.89 22.48 2.61
CA PRO A 399 -3.37 23.18 3.76
C PRO A 399 -2.65 22.24 4.73
N GLN A 400 -1.38 22.54 4.99
CA GLN A 400 -0.58 21.80 5.96
C GLN A 400 -1.20 21.97 7.35
N ARG A 401 -1.45 20.85 8.01
CA ARG A 401 -1.92 20.80 9.40
C ARG A 401 -0.71 20.45 10.28
N ASP A 402 -0.72 20.87 11.54
CA ASP A 402 0.34 20.49 12.46
C ASP A 402 0.27 18.98 12.71
N ARG A 403 1.14 18.25 12.01
CA ARG A 403 1.28 16.79 12.01
C ARG A 403 2.60 16.41 12.67
N THR A 404 2.87 16.99 13.85
CA THR A 404 4.06 16.65 14.65
C THR A 404 4.10 15.15 14.96
N PHE A 405 2.93 14.53 15.13
CA PHE A 405 2.75 13.09 15.23
C PHE A 405 1.65 12.63 14.28
N HIS A 406 1.75 11.39 13.82
CA HIS A 406 0.66 10.71 13.11
C HIS A 406 -0.50 10.46 14.09
N GLY A 407 -1.72 10.56 13.58
CA GLY A 407 -2.90 10.33 14.40
C GLY A 407 -4.06 9.97 13.51
N ALA A 408 -4.69 8.84 13.79
CA ALA A 408 -5.61 8.21 12.86
C ALA A 408 -6.75 9.14 12.39
N LEU A 409 -7.31 9.95 13.30
CA LEU A 409 -8.39 10.87 12.92
C LEU A 409 -7.88 12.02 12.04
N LEU A 410 -6.72 12.59 12.37
CA LEU A 410 -6.12 13.68 11.62
C LEU A 410 -5.74 13.22 10.22
N ASP A 411 -5.17 12.02 10.12
CA ASP A 411 -4.70 11.43 8.88
C ASP A 411 -5.88 11.03 7.99
N ALA A 412 -6.97 10.49 8.57
CA ALA A 412 -8.23 10.29 7.85
C ALA A 412 -8.80 11.61 7.30
N GLU A 413 -8.75 12.71 8.06
CA GLU A 413 -9.19 14.03 7.57
C GLU A 413 -8.32 14.55 6.42
N ILE A 414 -7.00 14.46 6.53
CA ILE A 414 -6.07 14.84 5.47
C ILE A 414 -6.31 13.97 4.22
N LEU A 415 -6.47 12.66 4.42
CA LEU A 415 -6.78 11.71 3.35
C LEU A 415 -8.08 12.06 2.65
N SER A 416 -9.08 12.62 3.35
CA SER A 416 -10.31 13.06 2.70
C SER A 416 -10.13 14.23 1.75
N ASP A 417 -9.32 15.21 2.14
CA ASP A 417 -8.98 16.35 1.28
C ASP A 417 -8.21 15.84 0.04
N VAL A 418 -7.25 14.93 0.25
CA VAL A 418 -6.46 14.29 -0.82
C VAL A 418 -7.36 13.49 -1.76
N TYR A 419 -8.21 12.63 -1.22
CA TYR A 419 -9.12 11.81 -2.01
C TYR A 419 -10.07 12.67 -2.83
N LEU A 420 -10.66 13.71 -2.23
CA LEU A 420 -11.54 14.65 -2.92
C LEU A 420 -10.80 15.42 -4.01
N ALA A 421 -9.56 15.84 -3.80
CA ALA A 421 -8.73 16.49 -4.82
C ALA A 421 -8.38 15.52 -5.96
N MET A 422 -7.95 14.30 -5.63
CA MET A 422 -7.62 13.23 -6.59
C MET A 422 -8.80 12.90 -7.50
N THR A 423 -10.00 12.78 -6.93
CA THR A 423 -11.22 12.39 -7.63
C THR A 423 -12.03 13.60 -8.11
N GLY A 424 -11.60 14.82 -7.77
CA GLY A 424 -12.29 16.08 -8.07
C GLY A 424 -11.72 16.84 -9.26
N GLY A 425 -10.64 16.34 -9.88
CA GLY A 425 -10.17 16.82 -11.17
C GLY A 425 -11.32 16.86 -12.17
N GLN A 426 -11.29 17.89 -13.05
CA GLN A 426 -12.27 18.16 -14.11
C GLN A 426 -12.93 16.88 -14.58
N VAL A 427 -14.23 16.93 -14.85
CA VAL A 427 -14.83 16.07 -15.88
C VAL A 427 -13.96 16.29 -17.11
N SER A 428 -12.88 15.50 -17.25
CA SER A 428 -12.29 15.30 -18.55
C SER A 428 -13.50 14.81 -19.30
N PHE A 429 -13.89 15.60 -20.30
CA PHE A 429 -14.56 15.01 -21.42
C PHE A 429 -13.56 13.95 -21.91
N ASP A 430 -13.63 12.76 -21.31
CA ASP A 430 -12.95 11.52 -21.67
C ASP A 430 -13.56 11.07 -23.00
N MET A 431 -13.41 11.93 -24.00
CA MET A 431 -13.73 11.65 -25.39
C MET A 431 -12.53 10.94 -26.06
N ASP A 432 -11.34 11.03 -25.46
CA ASP A 432 -10.09 10.45 -26.00
C ASP A 432 -9.58 9.19 -25.27
N THR A 433 -10.04 8.90 -24.04
CA THR A 433 -9.64 7.71 -23.26
C THR A 433 -10.55 6.49 -23.48
N LEU A 434 -11.74 6.70 -24.04
CA LEU A 434 -12.57 5.61 -24.57
C LEU A 434 -12.04 5.08 -25.92
N THR A 435 -11.21 5.86 -26.63
CA THR A 435 -10.70 5.49 -27.97
C THR A 435 -9.56 4.48 -27.97
N GLU A 436 -8.83 4.31 -26.87
CA GLU A 436 -7.66 3.41 -26.83
C GLU A 436 -8.01 2.00 -26.31
N ALA A 437 -8.98 1.87 -25.41
CA ALA A 437 -9.42 0.57 -24.90
C ALA A 437 -10.30 -0.22 -25.90
N GLU A 438 -10.97 0.46 -26.84
CA GLU A 438 -11.81 -0.20 -27.86
C GLU A 438 -11.04 -0.70 -29.09
N GLN A 439 -9.75 -0.37 -29.25
CA GLN A 439 -9.00 -0.69 -30.47
C GLN A 439 -8.45 -2.12 -30.55
N GLN A 440 -8.48 -2.91 -29.47
CA GLN A 440 -7.92 -4.28 -29.49
C GLN A 440 -8.93 -5.42 -29.35
N GLN A 441 -10.20 -5.17 -29.01
CA GLN A 441 -11.24 -6.20 -29.01
C GLN A 441 -12.60 -5.66 -29.43
N GLY A 442 -12.80 -5.47 -30.74
CA GLY A 442 -14.13 -5.12 -31.24
C GLY A 442 -14.17 -4.90 -32.75
N GLN A 443 -14.35 -5.97 -33.51
CA GLN A 443 -15.17 -5.84 -34.73
C GLN A 443 -16.62 -5.56 -34.28
N THR A 444 -16.89 -4.35 -33.79
CA THR A 444 -18.25 -3.87 -33.56
C THR A 444 -18.84 -3.60 -34.94
N ALA A 445 -19.68 -4.52 -35.39
CA ALA A 445 -20.63 -4.26 -36.44
C ALA A 445 -21.40 -2.98 -36.05
N ARG A 446 -21.17 -1.88 -36.78
CA ARG A 446 -22.01 -0.67 -36.65
C ARG A 446 -23.45 -1.09 -36.95
N SER A 447 -24.25 -1.31 -35.91
CA SER A 447 -25.69 -1.43 -36.07
C SER A 447 -26.20 -0.02 -36.37
N THR A 448 -26.68 0.17 -37.60
CA THR A 448 -27.43 1.36 -37.95
C THR A 448 -28.79 1.26 -37.26
N VAL A 449 -28.95 1.98 -36.14
CA VAL A 449 -30.26 2.11 -35.50
C VAL A 449 -30.97 3.26 -36.19
N GLN A 450 -32.00 2.96 -37.00
CA GLN A 450 -32.89 3.98 -37.54
C GLN A 450 -33.85 4.44 -36.43
N ILE A 451 -33.46 5.49 -35.72
CA ILE A 451 -34.34 6.18 -34.77
C ILE A 451 -34.81 7.47 -35.44
N ASP A 452 -36.13 7.65 -35.53
CA ASP A 452 -36.73 8.87 -36.07
C ASP A 452 -36.81 9.90 -34.93
N LEU A 453 -35.82 10.79 -34.88
CA LEU A 453 -35.73 11.84 -33.86
C LEU A 453 -36.41 13.12 -34.37
N PRO A 454 -37.22 13.81 -33.54
CA PRO A 454 -37.86 15.04 -33.94
C PRO A 454 -36.80 16.13 -34.18
N VAL A 455 -36.70 16.61 -35.42
CA VAL A 455 -35.86 17.76 -35.78
C VAL A 455 -36.63 19.04 -35.46
N ILE A 456 -36.17 19.78 -34.46
CA ILE A 456 -36.74 21.08 -34.09
C ILE A 456 -36.15 22.13 -35.03
N LEU A 457 -36.98 22.65 -35.92
CA LEU A 457 -36.61 23.73 -36.84
C LEU A 457 -36.73 25.09 -36.15
N PRO A 458 -35.88 26.07 -36.50
CA PRO A 458 -36.01 27.43 -35.99
C PRO A 458 -37.34 28.05 -36.42
N SER A 459 -37.89 28.88 -35.54
CA SER A 459 -39.08 29.69 -35.79
C SER A 459 -38.81 30.77 -36.86
N ALA A 460 -39.88 31.29 -37.46
CA ALA A 460 -39.76 32.38 -38.45
C ALA A 460 -39.12 33.64 -37.87
N GLU A 461 -39.30 33.87 -36.57
CA GLU A 461 -38.71 35.01 -35.85
C GLU A 461 -37.20 34.83 -35.67
N GLU A 462 -36.74 33.64 -35.29
CA GLU A 462 -35.32 33.30 -35.17
C GLU A 462 -34.61 33.35 -36.53
N LEU A 463 -35.28 32.91 -37.60
CA LEU A 463 -34.74 32.99 -38.95
C LEU A 463 -34.55 34.46 -39.39
N HIS A 464 -35.55 35.31 -39.12
CA HIS A 464 -35.47 36.73 -39.46
C HIS A 464 -34.43 37.47 -38.60
N ALA A 465 -34.29 37.09 -37.32
CA ALA A 465 -33.22 37.59 -36.46
C ALA A 465 -31.84 37.21 -36.99
N HIS A 466 -31.68 35.97 -37.47
CA HIS A 466 -30.44 35.52 -38.11
C HIS A 466 -30.14 36.30 -39.40
N GLU A 467 -31.12 36.50 -40.28
CA GLU A 467 -30.94 37.29 -41.52
C GLU A 467 -30.56 38.75 -41.24
N ASN A 468 -31.16 39.36 -40.21
CA ASN A 468 -30.79 40.71 -39.78
C ASN A 468 -29.39 40.76 -39.21
N TRP A 469 -28.99 39.73 -38.44
CA TRP A 469 -27.62 39.61 -37.93
C TRP A 469 -26.61 39.48 -39.07
N VAL A 470 -26.89 38.66 -40.09
CA VAL A 470 -26.04 38.49 -41.28
C VAL A 470 -25.83 39.83 -41.99
N LYS A 471 -26.89 40.61 -42.20
CA LYS A 471 -26.80 41.95 -42.82
C LYS A 471 -25.99 42.94 -41.98
N GLN A 472 -26.21 42.98 -40.68
CA GLN A 472 -25.44 43.84 -39.77
C GLN A 472 -23.96 43.45 -39.75
N PHE A 473 -23.65 42.16 -39.83
CA PHE A 473 -22.27 41.68 -39.92
C PHE A 473 -21.60 42.16 -41.21
N GLU A 474 -22.28 42.06 -42.35
CA GLU A 474 -21.77 42.54 -43.64
C GLU A 474 -21.56 44.06 -43.65
N GLU A 475 -22.51 44.84 -43.13
CA GLU A 475 -22.39 46.30 -43.02
C GLU A 475 -21.22 46.73 -42.13
N LYS A 476 -20.97 45.99 -41.04
CA LYS A 476 -19.92 46.30 -40.08
C LYS A 476 -18.52 45.91 -40.57
N HIS A 477 -18.40 44.80 -41.30
CA HIS A 477 -17.12 44.23 -41.71
C HIS A 477 -16.77 44.47 -43.18
N GLY A 478 -17.69 44.99 -44.00
CA GLY A 478 -17.45 45.37 -45.39
C GLY A 478 -17.17 44.19 -46.33
N THR A 479 -17.42 42.96 -45.86
CA THR A 479 -17.20 41.70 -46.59
C THR A 479 -18.44 40.83 -46.49
N ALA A 480 -18.78 40.11 -47.56
CA ALA A 480 -19.93 39.20 -47.58
C ALA A 480 -19.77 38.08 -46.52
N CYS A 481 -20.86 37.77 -45.81
CA CYS A 481 -20.87 36.73 -44.80
C CYS A 481 -20.96 35.35 -45.47
N LEU A 482 -20.25 34.36 -44.92
CA LEU A 482 -20.25 32.98 -45.44
C LEU A 482 -21.60 32.27 -45.29
N PHE A 483 -22.48 32.81 -44.44
CA PHE A 483 -23.85 32.32 -44.22
C PHE A 483 -24.87 33.03 -45.11
N THR A 484 -24.46 34.03 -45.90
CA THR A 484 -25.32 34.64 -46.90
C THR A 484 -25.56 33.64 -48.02
N LYS A 485 -26.82 33.39 -48.34
CA LYS A 485 -27.22 32.46 -49.41
C LYS A 485 -26.81 32.93 -50.79
#